data_AF-A0A2V2CXW4-F1
#
_entry.id   AF-A0A2V2CXW4-F1
#
_cell.length_a   1.000
_cell.length_b   1.000
_cell.length_c   1.000
_cell.angle_alpha   90.00
_cell.angle_beta   90.00
_cell.angle_gamma   90.00
#
_symmetry.space_group_name_H-M   'P 1'
#
loop_
_entity.id
_entity.type
_entity.pdbx_description
1 polymer ?
#
loop_
_entity_poly.entity_id
_entity_poly.type
_entity_poly.pdbx_seq_one_letter_code
_entity_poly.pdbx_strand_id
1 'polypeptide(L)' 'MKKSSEEEIKRALEEKLRRERKTASRDPFVRAENEDDDGYDPYSDRRPAKEPLFQHDPWA' A
#
# COMPACT_ATOMS: atom_id res chain seq x y z
N MET A 1 20.54 -10.60 29.89
CA MET A 1 19.84 -11.64 29.10
C MET A 1 18.40 -11.19 28.88
N LYS A 2 18.04 -10.66 27.69
CA LYS A 2 16.69 -10.18 27.35
C LYS A 2 16.23 -10.58 25.93
N LYS A 3 16.94 -11.53 25.29
CA LYS A 3 16.72 -11.89 23.88
C LYS A 3 15.46 -12.74 23.65
N SER A 4 14.97 -13.45 24.68
CA SER A 4 13.78 -14.32 24.58
C SER A 4 12.51 -13.54 24.23
N SER A 5 12.30 -12.36 24.83
CA SER A 5 11.09 -11.58 24.61
C SER A 5 11.04 -10.96 23.21
N GLU A 6 12.17 -10.55 22.66
CA GLU A 6 12.22 -9.99 21.30
C GLU A 6 11.98 -11.06 20.23
N GLU A 7 12.49 -12.27 20.43
CA GLU A 7 12.24 -13.40 19.53
C GLU A 7 10.79 -13.88 19.59
N GLU A 8 10.19 -13.91 20.78
CA GLU A 8 8.77 -14.21 20.96
C GLU A 8 7.88 -13.17 20.27
N ILE A 9 8.21 -11.89 20.40
CA ILE A 9 7.49 -10.80 19.72
C ILE A 9 7.62 -10.93 18.20
N LYS A 10 8.82 -11.19 17.67
CA LYS A 10 9.03 -11.40 16.23
C LYS A 10 8.24 -12.60 15.71
N ARG A 11 8.28 -13.71 16.45
CA ARG A 11 7.54 -14.93 16.08
C ARG A 11 6.03 -14.71 16.08
N ALA A 12 5.50 -13.98 17.07
CA ALA A 12 4.09 -13.61 17.13
C ALA A 12 3.70 -12.65 16.00
N LEU A 13 4.56 -11.67 15.67
CA LEU A 13 4.36 -10.74 14.56
C LEU A 13 4.33 -11.48 13.21
N GLU A 14 5.24 -12.44 13.03
CA GLU A 14 5.33 -13.24 11.81
C GLU A 14 4.15 -14.21 11.67
N GLU A 15 3.70 -14.80 12.78
CA GLU A 15 2.47 -15.59 12.79
C GLU A 15 1.24 -14.72 12.46
N LYS A 16 1.16 -13.50 13.01
CA LYS A 16 0.10 -12.54 12.72
C LYS A 16 0.09 -12.16 11.24
N LEU A 17 1.25 -11.80 10.68
CA LEU A 17 1.40 -11.46 9.27
C LEU A 17 1.01 -12.64 8.36
N ARG A 18 1.38 -13.86 8.75
CA ARG A 18 1.02 -15.07 8.01
C ARG A 18 -0.48 -15.33 8.01
N ARG A 19 -1.17 -15.09 9.13
CA ARG A 19 -2.64 -15.18 9.22
C ARG A 19 -3.31 -14.09 8.39
N GLU A 20 -2.84 -12.85 8.48
CA GLU A 20 -3.38 -11.72 7.70
C GLU A 20 -3.23 -11.93 6.19
N ARG A 21 -2.08 -12.40 5.72
CA ARG A 21 -1.87 -12.76 4.29
C ARG A 21 -2.83 -13.86 3.84
N LYS A 22 -3.08 -14.86 4.69
CA LYS A 22 -3.99 -15.98 4.38
C LYS A 22 -5.47 -15.54 4.35
N THR A 23 -5.86 -14.54 5.14
CA THR A 23 -7.20 -13.95 5.07
C THR A 23 -7.37 -12.99 3.90
N ALA A 24 -6.34 -12.21 3.56
CA ALA A 24 -6.35 -11.31 2.41
C ALA A 24 -6.54 -12.05 1.09
N SER A 25 -5.97 -13.26 0.95
CA SER A 25 -6.14 -14.12 -0.23
C SER A 25 -7.60 -14.53 -0.55
N ARG A 26 -8.56 -14.31 0.36
CA ARG A 26 -9.99 -14.60 0.14
C ARG A 26 -10.82 -13.39 -0.27
N ASP A 27 -10.21 -12.21 -0.32
CA ASP A 27 -10.88 -10.99 -0.73
C ASP A 27 -11.08 -10.98 -2.26
N PRO A 28 -12.30 -10.77 -2.78
CA PRO A 28 -12.56 -10.76 -4.22
C PRO A 28 -11.84 -9.63 -4.99
N PHE A 29 -11.29 -8.64 -4.30
CA PHE A 29 -10.48 -7.57 -4.90
C PHE A 29 -8.98 -7.86 -4.86
N VAL A 30 -8.55 -8.90 -4.13
CA VAL A 30 -7.14 -9.33 -4.06
C VAL A 30 -6.86 -10.26 -5.22
N ARG A 31 -5.89 -9.88 -6.07
CA ARG A 31 -5.42 -10.72 -7.19
C ARG A 31 -4.53 -11.85 -6.68
N ALA A 32 -4.33 -12.89 -7.50
CA ALA A 32 -3.49 -14.03 -7.13
C ALA A 32 -2.02 -13.59 -6.93
N GLU A 33 -1.25 -14.29 -6.07
CA GLU A 33 0.15 -13.88 -5.77
C GLU A 33 1.10 -13.90 -6.99
N ASN A 34 0.73 -14.62 -8.05
CA ASN A 34 1.50 -14.72 -9.28
C ASN A 34 1.08 -13.66 -10.33
N GLU A 35 -0.02 -12.97 -10.08
CA GLU A 35 -0.42 -11.79 -10.84
C GLU A 35 0.21 -10.59 -10.14
N ASP A 36 0.99 -9.82 -10.87
CA ASP A 36 1.65 -8.63 -10.35
C ASP A 36 0.58 -7.61 -9.93
N ASP A 37 0.23 -7.63 -8.64
CA ASP A 37 -0.39 -6.52 -7.95
C ASP A 37 0.75 -5.62 -7.48
N ASP A 38 1.36 -4.94 -8.44
CA ASP A 38 2.46 -3.99 -8.27
C ASP A 38 2.06 -2.76 -7.43
N GLY A 39 0.80 -2.69 -7.00
CA GLY A 39 0.23 -1.57 -6.26
C GLY A 39 0.16 -0.30 -7.10
N TYR A 40 0.27 -0.42 -8.43
CA TYR A 40 0.27 0.73 -9.30
C TYR A 40 -1.16 1.29 -9.42
N ASP A 41 -1.38 2.42 -8.75
CA ASP A 41 -2.55 3.25 -8.99
C ASP A 41 -2.38 3.95 -10.35
N PRO A 42 -3.29 3.77 -11.33
CA PRO A 42 -3.28 4.46 -12.63
C PRO A 42 -3.24 5.99 -12.56
N TYR A 43 -3.44 6.55 -11.36
CA TYR A 43 -3.40 7.97 -11.09
C TYR A 43 -1.99 8.44 -10.64
N SER A 44 -1.06 7.54 -10.32
CA SER A 44 0.31 7.86 -9.87
C SER A 44 1.16 8.50 -10.97
N ASP A 45 1.06 8.03 -12.21
CA ASP A 45 1.79 8.63 -13.34
C ASP A 45 1.07 9.82 -13.96
N ARG A 46 -0.08 10.22 -13.39
CA ARG A 46 -0.72 11.46 -13.83
C ARG A 46 0.17 12.61 -13.45
N ARG A 47 0.80 13.16 -14.48
CA ARG A 47 1.48 14.43 -14.36
C ARG A 47 0.48 15.44 -13.80
N PRO A 48 0.89 16.27 -12.84
CA PRO A 48 0.05 17.36 -12.39
C PRO A 48 -0.36 18.21 -13.60
N ALA A 49 -1.57 18.77 -13.54
CA ALA A 49 -1.97 19.76 -14.52
C ALA A 49 -0.89 20.86 -14.58
N LYS A 50 -0.57 21.33 -15.79
CA LYS A 50 0.37 22.44 -15.93
C LYS A 50 -0.19 23.63 -15.15
N GLU A 51 0.66 24.24 -14.33
CA GLU A 51 0.29 25.49 -13.68
C GLU A 51 -0.05 26.52 -14.76
N PRO A 52 -1.17 27.25 -14.62
CA PRO A 52 -1.51 28.30 -15.56
C PRO A 52 -0.45 29.39 -15.50
N LEU A 53 -0.07 29.92 -16.67
CA LEU A 53 0.95 30.96 -16.77
C LEU A 53 0.55 32.26 -16.05
N PHE A 54 -0.75 32.48 -15.90
CA PHE A 54 -1.33 33.66 -15.27
C PHE A 54 -2.47 33.25 -14.34
N GLN A 55 -2.70 34.04 -13.31
CA GLN A 55 -3.86 33.89 -12.44
C GLN A 55 -5.14 34.28 -13.20
N HIS A 56 -6.27 33.67 -12.83
CA HIS A 56 -7.57 34.06 -13.37
C HIS A 56 -7.87 35.51 -13.00
N ASP A 57 -8.43 36.28 -13.93
CA ASP A 57 -8.87 37.66 -13.67
C ASP A 57 -10.03 37.64 -12.66
N PRO A 58 -9.91 38.30 -11.49
CA PRO A 58 -11.00 38.31 -10.51
C PRO A 58 -12.16 39.27 -10.87
N TRP A 59 -12.09 40.00 -12.01
CA TRP A 59 -13.12 40.95 -12.46
C TRP A 59 -13.71 40.66 -13.85
N ALA A 60 -13.54 39.45 -14.39
CA ALA A 60 -14.11 39.03 -15.67
C ALA A 60 -15.65 39.07 -15.70
#